data_AF-A0A419GIW3-F1
#
_entry.id   AF-A0A419GIW3-F1
#
_cell.length_a   1.000
_cell.length_b   1.000
_cell.length_c   1.000
_cell.angle_alpha   90.00
_cell.angle_beta   90.00
_cell.angle_gamma   90.00
#
_symmetry.space_group_name_H-M   'P 1'
#
loop_
_entity.id
_entity.type
_entity.pdbx_description
1 polymer ?
#
loop_
_entity_poly.entity_id
_entity_poly.type
_entity_poly.pdbx_seq_one_letter_code
_entity_poly.pdbx_strand_id
1 'polypeptide(L)'
;MASELHKAFEKLIDKTCYNTIYNAVSAYIDDNYRRLDLAERSNFIEEVQEASLDDLQILRISNIEQDDDIVKFDVIVNCEIVIEETVRRDRQVDSASQWFTVSCSAILDDVLKNFKIDAIDIYNR
;
A
#
# COMPACT_ATOMS: atom_id res chain seq x y z
N MET A 1 23.74 -1.70 16.80
CA MET A 1 23.58 -3.07 16.27
C MET A 1 22.15 -3.32 15.79
N ALA A 2 21.12 -3.35 16.64
CA ALA A 2 19.73 -3.60 16.22
C ALA A 2 19.17 -2.58 15.19
N SER A 3 19.50 -1.29 15.34
CA SER A 3 19.06 -0.23 14.40
C SER A 3 19.67 -0.34 12.99
N GLU A 4 20.88 -0.88 12.86
CA GLU A 4 21.56 -1.02 11.56
C GLU A 4 20.94 -2.16 10.75
N LEU A 5 20.61 -3.27 11.43
CA LEU A 5 19.91 -4.41 10.83
C LEU A 5 18.51 -4.00 10.32
N HIS A 6 17.78 -3.21 11.12
CA HIS A 6 16.46 -2.70 10.75
C HIS A 6 16.51 -1.82 9.50
N LYS A 7 17.45 -0.86 9.44
CA LYS A 7 17.63 0.01 8.26
C LYS A 7 18.08 -0.75 7.01
N ALA A 8 18.90 -1.79 7.18
CA ALA A 8 19.30 -2.65 6.06
C ALA A 8 18.10 -3.43 5.52
N PHE A 9 17.23 -3.91 6.40
CA PHE A 9 15.99 -4.59 6.04
C PHE A 9 15.02 -3.66 5.30
N GLU A 10 14.81 -2.43 5.80
CA GLU A 10 14.00 -1.41 5.12
C GLU A 10 14.48 -1.13 3.69
N LYS A 11 15.80 -0.96 3.51
CA LYS A 11 16.40 -0.75 2.17
C LYS A 11 16.24 -1.95 1.23
N LEU A 12 16.24 -3.17 1.78
CA LEU A 12 16.05 -4.39 0.99
C LEU A 12 14.61 -4.47 0.48
N ILE A 13 13.63 -4.16 1.34
CA ILE A 13 12.22 -4.12 0.97
C ILE A 13 11.94 -3.05 -0.09
N ASP A 14 12.49 -1.85 0.09
CA ASP A 14 12.31 -0.72 -0.85
C ASP A 14 12.76 -1.06 -2.29
N LYS A 15 13.84 -1.85 -2.44
CA LYS A 15 14.33 -2.23 -3.77
C LYS A 15 13.65 -3.44 -4.38
N THR A 16 13.36 -4.46 -3.56
CA THR A 16 12.92 -5.77 -4.07
C THR A 16 11.41 -5.91 -4.07
N CYS A 17 10.72 -5.24 -3.15
CA CYS A 17 9.29 -5.47 -2.91
C CYS A 17 8.41 -4.32 -3.40
N TYR A 18 8.96 -3.12 -3.62
CA TYR A 18 8.19 -1.91 -3.96
C TYR A 18 7.24 -2.14 -5.15
N ASN A 19 7.73 -2.64 -6.28
CA ASN A 19 6.87 -2.87 -7.45
C ASN A 19 5.74 -3.88 -7.18
N THR A 20 6.02 -4.93 -6.40
CA THR A 20 5.00 -5.92 -6.03
C THR A 20 3.95 -5.30 -5.12
N ILE A 21 4.36 -4.48 -4.15
CA ILE A 21 3.46 -3.75 -3.25
C ILE A 21 2.63 -2.74 -4.04
N TYR A 22 3.26 -1.93 -4.89
CA TYR A 22 2.58 -0.95 -5.75
C TYR A 22 1.48 -1.60 -6.59
N ASN A 23 1.81 -2.67 -7.31
CA ASN A 23 0.86 -3.37 -8.15
C ASN A 23 -0.30 -3.98 -7.35
N ALA A 24 0.00 -4.57 -6.19
CA ALA A 24 -1.03 -5.18 -5.34
C ALA A 24 -1.96 -4.13 -4.72
N VAL A 25 -1.42 -3.01 -4.24
CA VAL A 25 -2.21 -1.90 -3.68
C VAL A 25 -3.02 -1.21 -4.77
N SER A 26 -2.45 -1.00 -5.96
CA SER A 26 -3.16 -0.43 -7.12
C SER A 26 -4.37 -1.28 -7.50
N ALA A 27 -4.18 -2.60 -7.65
CA ALA A 27 -5.28 -3.52 -7.93
C ALA A 27 -6.33 -3.55 -6.81
N TYR A 28 -5.89 -3.53 -5.55
CA TYR A 28 -6.81 -3.47 -4.41
C TYR A 28 -7.67 -2.21 -4.42
N ILE A 29 -7.10 -1.04 -4.74
CA ILE A 29 -7.83 0.23 -4.86
C ILE A 29 -8.87 0.13 -5.98
N ASP A 30 -8.47 -0.29 -7.18
CA ASP A 30 -9.37 -0.42 -8.34
C ASP A 30 -10.56 -1.37 -8.06
N ASP A 31 -10.30 -2.46 -7.33
CA ASP A 31 -11.34 -3.44 -6.98
C ASP A 31 -12.24 -2.98 -5.81
N ASN A 32 -11.75 -2.11 -4.92
CA ASN A 32 -12.39 -1.84 -3.62
C ASN A 32 -12.70 -0.38 -3.31
N TYR A 33 -12.44 0.58 -4.21
CA TYR A 33 -12.57 2.02 -3.95
C TYR A 33 -13.91 2.46 -3.33
N ARG A 34 -15.01 1.78 -3.67
CA ARG A 34 -16.34 2.02 -3.10
C ARG A 34 -16.44 1.77 -1.58
N ARG A 35 -15.49 1.05 -0.99
CA ARG A 35 -15.42 0.70 0.44
C ARG A 35 -14.34 1.50 1.19
N LEU A 36 -13.64 2.39 0.48
CA LEU A 36 -12.51 3.15 1.04
C LEU A 36 -12.93 4.56 1.52
N ASP A 37 -14.21 4.92 1.38
CA ASP A 37 -14.78 6.20 1.77
C ASP A 37 -13.98 7.42 1.27
N LEU A 38 -13.39 7.31 0.06
CA LEU A 38 -12.47 8.31 -0.51
C LEU A 38 -13.16 9.66 -0.79
N ALA A 39 -14.47 9.65 -1.07
CA ALA A 39 -15.26 10.87 -1.27
C ALA A 39 -15.26 11.77 -0.02
N GLU A 40 -15.21 11.20 1.19
CA GLU A 40 -15.19 11.97 2.44
C GLU A 40 -13.91 12.82 2.59
N ARG A 41 -12.89 12.55 1.76
CA ARG A 41 -11.60 13.24 1.74
C ARG A 41 -11.45 14.16 0.53
N SER A 42 -12.47 14.22 -0.34
CA SER A 42 -12.51 15.11 -1.50
C SER A 42 -13.25 16.40 -1.19
N ASN A 43 -12.89 17.48 -1.88
CA ASN A 43 -13.67 18.72 -1.85
C ASN A 43 -14.63 18.86 -3.04
N PHE A 44 -14.52 17.98 -4.05
CA PHE A 44 -15.21 18.13 -5.33
C PHE A 44 -15.98 16.89 -5.77
N ILE A 45 -15.55 15.70 -5.34
CA ILE A 45 -16.13 14.43 -5.72
C ILE A 45 -17.19 14.03 -4.69
N GLU A 46 -18.44 13.90 -5.12
CA GLU A 46 -19.55 13.42 -4.29
C GLU A 46 -19.68 11.89 -4.36
N GLU A 47 -19.50 11.31 -5.55
CA GLU A 47 -19.56 9.86 -5.79
C GLU A 47 -18.34 9.39 -6.61
N VAL A 48 -17.43 8.65 -5.97
CA VAL A 48 -16.26 8.09 -6.66
C VAL A 48 -16.71 7.01 -7.66
N GLN A 49 -16.45 7.26 -8.95
CA GLN A 49 -16.78 6.34 -10.04
C GLN A 49 -15.58 5.51 -10.47
N GLU A 50 -14.39 6.11 -10.43
CA GLU A 50 -13.10 5.47 -10.72
C GLU A 50 -12.07 5.92 -9.68
N ALA A 51 -11.13 5.04 -9.35
CA ALA A 51 -10.01 5.37 -8.48
C ALA A 51 -8.74 4.65 -8.95
N SER A 52 -7.63 5.37 -9.01
CA SER A 52 -6.35 4.82 -9.42
C SER A 52 -5.22 5.30 -8.51
N LEU A 53 -4.28 4.41 -8.20
CA LEU A 53 -3.07 4.76 -7.47
C LEU A 53 -2.19 5.67 -8.34
N ASP A 54 -1.85 6.85 -7.83
CA ASP A 54 -0.90 7.78 -8.47
C ASP A 54 0.50 7.59 -7.89
N ASP A 55 0.63 7.77 -6.56
CA ASP A 55 1.88 7.59 -5.83
C ASP A 55 1.74 6.67 -4.62
N LEU A 56 2.82 5.98 -4.28
CA LEU A 56 2.95 5.13 -3.10
C LEU A 56 4.27 5.39 -2.40
N GLN A 57 4.17 5.78 -1.13
CA GLN A 57 5.31 5.95 -0.23
C GLN A 57 5.29 4.87 0.85
N ILE A 58 6.39 4.11 0.97
CA ILE A 58 6.61 3.25 2.14
C ILE A 58 6.98 4.14 3.33
N LEU A 59 6.17 4.09 4.40
CA LEU A 59 6.41 4.88 5.61
C LEU A 59 7.30 4.15 6.60
N ARG A 60 7.04 2.86 6.84
CA ARG A 60 7.81 2.01 7.76
C ARG A 60 7.45 0.53 7.60
N ILE A 61 8.29 -0.32 8.19
CA ILE A 61 8.02 -1.74 8.39
C ILE A 61 7.68 -1.99 9.87
N SER A 62 6.70 -2.85 10.14
CA SER A 62 6.29 -3.24 11.50
C SER A 62 6.00 -4.75 11.59
N ASN A 63 5.73 -5.23 12.81
CA ASN A 63 5.29 -6.59 13.09
C ASN A 63 6.17 -7.68 12.43
N ILE A 64 7.49 -7.47 12.51
CA ILE A 64 8.46 -8.41 11.95
C ILE A 64 8.53 -9.64 12.86
N GLU A 65 8.16 -10.79 12.31
CA GLU A 65 8.22 -12.09 12.95
C GLU A 65 9.01 -13.04 12.06
N GLN A 66 9.92 -13.82 12.66
CA GLN A 66 10.69 -14.83 11.95
C GLN A 66 10.44 -16.20 12.58
N ASP A 67 10.13 -17.17 11.73
CA ASP A 67 9.99 -18.59 12.06
C ASP A 67 10.81 -19.40 11.05
N ASP A 68 11.91 -20.00 11.53
CA ASP A 68 12.98 -20.57 10.70
C ASP A 68 13.43 -19.58 9.59
N ASP A 69 13.24 -19.97 8.32
CA ASP A 69 13.61 -19.17 7.16
C ASP A 69 12.45 -18.28 6.67
N ILE A 70 11.28 -18.33 7.31
CA ILE A 70 10.12 -17.53 6.91
C ILE A 70 10.09 -16.26 7.74
N VAL A 71 10.05 -15.12 7.06
CA VAL A 71 9.82 -13.82 7.69
C VAL A 71 8.44 -13.31 7.29
N LYS A 72 7.67 -12.85 8.28
CA LYS A 72 6.41 -12.13 8.13
C LYS A 72 6.58 -10.71 8.64
N PHE A 73 5.97 -9.75 7.97
CA PHE A 73 6.07 -8.35 8.36
C PHE A 73 4.96 -7.54 7.70
N ASP A 74 4.66 -6.38 8.28
CA ASP A 74 3.75 -5.41 7.70
C ASP A 74 4.54 -4.24 7.10
N VAL A 75 4.09 -3.77 5.94
CA VAL A 75 4.55 -2.53 5.34
C VAL A 75 3.44 -1.50 5.44
N ILE A 76 3.70 -0.39 6.14
CA ILE A 76 2.75 0.71 6.21
C ILE A 76 3.05 1.66 5.06
N VAL A 77 2.07 1.88 4.20
CA VAL A 77 2.19 2.72 3.01
C VAL A 77 1.23 3.89 3.06
N ASN A 78 1.67 5.03 2.55
CA ASN A 78 0.81 6.17 2.23
C ASN A 78 0.60 6.20 0.72
N CYS A 79 -0.66 6.21 0.29
CA CYS A 79 -1.03 6.27 -1.12
C CYS A 79 -1.70 7.60 -1.44
N GLU A 80 -1.30 8.21 -2.55
CA GLU A 80 -2.07 9.25 -3.22
C GLU A 80 -2.93 8.57 -4.29
N ILE A 81 -4.25 8.71 -4.15
CA ILE A 81 -5.24 8.06 -5.01
C ILE A 81 -5.95 9.14 -5.79
N VAL A 82 -5.86 9.08 -7.12
CA VAL A 82 -6.69 9.90 -8.00
C VAL A 82 -8.09 9.31 -8.03
N ILE A 83 -9.09 10.15 -7.80
CA ILE A 83 -10.49 9.78 -7.80
C ILE A 83 -11.24 10.64 -8.81
N GLU A 84 -12.26 10.05 -9.43
CA GLU A 84 -12.96 10.70 -10.53
C GLU A 84 -14.47 10.51 -10.45
N GLU A 85 -15.16 11.52 -10.94
CA GLU A 85 -16.60 11.54 -11.10
C GLU A 85 -16.98 12.24 -12.41
N THR A 86 -17.95 11.70 -13.13
CA THR A 86 -18.52 12.36 -14.31
C THR A 86 -19.93 12.87 -14.00
N VAL A 87 -20.10 14.19 -13.93
CA VAL A 87 -21.39 14.85 -13.72
C VAL A 87 -21.76 15.67 -14.95
N ARG A 88 -22.92 15.42 -15.56
CA ARG A 88 -23.43 16.17 -16.73
C ARG A 88 -22.45 16.31 -17.90
N ARG A 89 -21.58 15.30 -18.10
CA ARG A 89 -20.49 15.22 -19.10
C ARG A 89 -19.22 15.99 -18.74
N ASP A 90 -19.17 16.63 -17.58
CA ASP A 90 -17.95 17.22 -17.04
C ASP A 90 -17.27 16.19 -16.13
N ARG A 91 -16.04 15.81 -16.48
CA ARG A 91 -15.20 14.95 -15.66
C ARG A 91 -14.52 15.80 -14.59
N GLN A 92 -14.77 15.46 -13.33
CA GLN A 92 -14.11 16.00 -12.17
C GLN A 92 -13.05 15.00 -11.70
N VAL A 93 -11.91 15.52 -11.28
CA VAL A 93 -10.78 14.75 -10.81
C VAL A 93 -10.27 15.43 -9.54
N ASP A 94 -10.05 14.64 -8.51
CA ASP A 94 -9.43 15.08 -7.24
C ASP A 94 -8.45 14.00 -6.76
N SER A 95 -7.68 14.28 -5.70
CA SER A 95 -6.86 13.26 -5.05
C SER A 95 -7.21 13.09 -3.57
N ALA A 96 -7.13 11.85 -3.10
CA ALA A 96 -7.36 11.47 -1.72
C ALA A 96 -6.17 10.66 -1.19
N SER A 97 -5.70 11.01 0.01
CA SER A 97 -4.67 10.23 0.70
C SER A 97 -5.31 9.10 1.51
N GLN A 98 -4.79 7.89 1.38
CA GLN A 98 -5.19 6.72 2.17
C GLN A 98 -3.96 5.91 2.58
N TRP A 99 -3.91 5.51 3.85
CA TRP A 99 -2.87 4.65 4.36
C TRP A 99 -3.32 3.20 4.40
N PHE A 100 -2.44 2.28 4.04
CA PHE A 100 -2.71 0.84 4.10
C PHE A 100 -1.65 0.12 4.93
N THR A 101 -2.08 -0.96 5.56
CA THR A 101 -1.20 -2.01 6.07
C THR A 101 -1.14 -3.10 5.00
N VAL A 102 0.06 -3.41 4.53
CA VAL A 102 0.30 -4.50 3.58
C VAL A 102 1.04 -5.62 4.31
N SER A 103 0.32 -6.68 4.66
CA SER A 103 0.90 -7.84 5.32
C SER A 103 1.61 -8.72 4.30
N CYS A 104 2.86 -9.03 4.59
CA CYS A 104 3.77 -9.71 3.67
C CYS A 104 4.42 -10.93 4.31
N SER A 105 4.81 -11.88 3.47
CA SER A 105 5.67 -12.99 3.84
C SER A 105 6.73 -13.25 2.78
N ALA A 106 7.90 -13.73 3.22
CA ALA A 106 9.00 -14.11 2.35
C ALA A 106 9.89 -15.17 2.99
N ILE A 107 10.72 -15.80 2.17
CA ILE A 107 11.83 -16.64 2.64
C ILE A 107 13.07 -15.76 2.76
N LEU A 108 13.71 -15.74 3.94
CA LEU A 108 14.94 -15.03 4.23
C LEU A 108 16.10 -16.03 4.34
N ASP A 109 16.81 -16.23 3.22
CA ASP A 109 17.98 -17.11 3.10
C ASP A 109 19.07 -16.35 2.36
N ASP A 110 19.86 -15.58 3.14
CA ASP A 110 20.80 -14.50 2.76
C ASP A 110 20.20 -13.32 1.97
N VAL A 111 19.12 -13.57 1.22
CA VAL A 111 18.34 -12.62 0.45
C VAL A 111 16.85 -12.93 0.59
N LEU A 112 16.00 -11.91 0.34
CA LEU A 112 14.55 -12.08 0.30
C LEU A 112 14.14 -12.83 -0.97
N LYS A 113 13.47 -13.97 -0.82
CA LYS A 113 12.96 -14.82 -1.90
C LYS A 113 11.47 -15.08 -1.70
N ASN A 114 10.76 -15.41 -2.77
CA ASN A 114 9.35 -15.79 -2.74
C ASN A 114 8.46 -14.80 -1.96
N PHE A 115 8.70 -13.49 -2.14
CA PHE A 115 7.90 -12.44 -1.52
C PHE A 115 6.43 -12.53 -1.96
N LYS A 116 5.52 -12.42 -1.00
CA LYS A 116 4.07 -12.51 -1.19
C LYS A 116 3.36 -11.42 -0.40
N ILE A 117 2.24 -10.97 -0.97
CA ILE A 117 1.24 -10.17 -0.26
C ILE A 117 0.21 -11.14 0.32
N ASP A 118 0.04 -11.12 1.63
CA ASP A 118 -0.90 -11.98 2.36
C ASP A 118 -2.23 -11.27 2.60
N ALA A 119 -2.20 -9.96 2.88
CA ALA A 119 -3.39 -9.14 3.07
C ALA A 119 -3.12 -7.65 2.81
N ILE A 120 -4.18 -6.90 2.50
CA ILE A 120 -4.18 -5.43 2.42
C ILE A 120 -5.40 -4.93 3.21
N ASP A 121 -5.13 -4.10 4.21
CA ASP A 121 -6.15 -3.52 5.08
C ASP A 121 -5.96 -2.01 5.21
N ILE A 122 -7.06 -1.29 5.44
CA ILE A 122 -7.00 0.12 5.82
C ILE A 122 -6.20 0.25 7.11
N TYR A 123 -5.19 1.12 7.11
CA TYR A 123 -4.41 1.38 8.30
C TYR A 123 -5.26 2.16 9.33
N ASN A 124 -5.70 1.45 10.37
CA ASN A 124 -6.35 2.03 11.53
C ASN A 124 -5.30 2.19 12.65
N ARG A 125 -5.10 3.42 13.10
CA ARG A 125 -4.06 3.81 14.05
C ARG A 125 -4.35 3.38 15.48
#